data_AF-R9AHG8-F1
#
_entry.id   AF-R9AHG8-F1
#
_cell.length_a   1.000
_cell.length_b   1.000
_cell.length_c   1.000
_cell.angle_alpha   90.00
_cell.angle_beta   90.00
_cell.angle_gamma   90.00
#
_symmetry.space_group_name_H-M   'P 1'
#
loop_
_entity.id
_entity.type
_entity.pdbx_description
1 polymer ?
#
loop_
_entity_poly.entity_id
_entity_poly.type
_entity_poly.pdbx_seq_one_letter_code
_entity_poly.pdbx_strand_id
1 'polypeptide(L)'
;MAYLLFNAGSNSNHQLSPIDEDFAEFKFVSSFESSCQISTGGNHTLILSNRRVYGAGLNDCNQLGLAGHSISTLTKLDWLSSLYPNHQTTRILASWSTSFFFLESNTLPPLLISVGDSGFGCRGVADVASTHPHSPINLPLHNHALIHANSSFRHIIVILRHLHTNTYNVFGWGASRKGQLSPANSGKPFLSTPHLLLSTQTPIFSARTGREHTILHSADGLIGWGSNTHGQLSLGAFTRVLDYGCTWRGTVVYDALPQTLPFSLPQPPPSLNWQLAANTPSSPPQTTPSGPSAGMNTATSA
;
A
#
# COMPACT_ATOMS: atom_id res chain seq x y z
N MET A 1 -24.38 -10.24 -12.52
CA MET A 1 -23.59 -9.14 -13.12
C MET A 1 -22.14 -9.52 -12.90
N ALA A 2 -21.35 -9.66 -13.97
CA ALA A 2 -19.95 -10.07 -13.86
C ALA A 2 -19.04 -8.84 -13.71
N TYR A 3 -17.99 -8.98 -12.91
CA TYR A 3 -16.91 -8.00 -12.76
C TYR A 3 -15.77 -8.39 -13.69
N LEU A 4 -15.29 -7.46 -14.52
CA LEU A 4 -14.21 -7.70 -15.47
C LEU A 4 -12.89 -7.16 -14.90
N LEU A 5 -11.85 -7.98 -14.91
CA LEU A 5 -10.50 -7.61 -14.50
C LEU A 5 -9.69 -7.15 -15.71
N PHE A 6 -9.17 -5.92 -15.63
CA PHE A 6 -8.27 -5.34 -16.62
C PHE A 6 -6.94 -4.95 -15.97
N ASN A 7 -5.83 -5.27 -16.62
CA ASN A 7 -4.49 -5.02 -16.11
C ASN A 7 -3.64 -4.23 -17.12
N ALA A 8 -2.79 -3.34 -16.62
CA ALA A 8 -1.81 -2.58 -17.39
C ALA A 8 -0.58 -2.27 -16.52
N GLY A 9 0.56 -1.98 -17.14
CA GLY A 9 1.81 -1.62 -16.47
C GLY A 9 2.91 -2.68 -16.57
N SER A 10 3.86 -2.63 -15.64
CA SER A 10 4.98 -3.58 -15.61
C SER A 10 4.52 -4.98 -15.25
N ASN A 11 5.10 -5.98 -15.91
CA ASN A 11 4.71 -7.37 -15.76
C ASN A 11 5.88 -8.36 -15.82
N SER A 12 7.13 -7.87 -15.69
CA SER A 12 8.36 -8.69 -15.78
C SER A 12 8.49 -9.80 -14.71
N ASN A 13 7.51 -9.92 -13.80
CA ASN A 13 7.43 -10.98 -12.81
C ASN A 13 6.07 -11.68 -12.83
N HIS A 14 5.26 -11.48 -13.89
CA HIS A 14 3.90 -11.95 -14.07
C HIS A 14 2.85 -11.37 -13.09
N GLN A 15 3.11 -10.22 -12.47
CA GLN A 15 2.18 -9.60 -11.52
C GLN A 15 0.83 -9.19 -12.13
N LEU A 16 0.75 -9.06 -13.45
CA LEU A 16 -0.49 -8.78 -14.18
C LEU A 16 -1.13 -10.05 -14.74
N SER A 17 -0.37 -11.14 -14.94
CA SER A 17 -0.85 -12.40 -15.52
C SER A 17 -1.47 -12.28 -16.94
N PRO A 18 -1.39 -13.28 -17.83
CA PRO A 18 -0.56 -14.49 -17.77
C PRO A 18 0.79 -14.37 -18.50
N ILE A 19 0.97 -13.32 -19.30
CA ILE A 19 2.13 -13.15 -20.20
C ILE A 19 3.21 -12.37 -19.46
N ASP A 20 4.49 -12.64 -19.71
CA ASP A 20 5.63 -11.90 -19.15
C ASP A 20 5.99 -10.65 -19.97
N GLU A 21 4.99 -9.79 -20.21
CA GLU A 21 5.16 -8.57 -21.02
C GLU A 21 4.48 -7.38 -20.38
N ASP A 22 5.17 -6.25 -20.41
CA ASP A 22 4.60 -4.96 -19.99
C ASP A 22 3.44 -4.57 -20.90
N PHE A 23 2.37 -4.07 -20.30
CA PHE A 23 1.16 -3.67 -21.02
C PHE A 23 1.00 -2.15 -20.94
N ALA A 24 1.18 -1.47 -22.07
CA ALA A 24 0.92 -0.02 -22.17
C ALA A 24 -0.58 0.32 -22.15
N GLU A 25 -1.44 -0.66 -22.40
CA GLU A 25 -2.90 -0.54 -22.45
C GLU A 25 -3.57 -1.58 -21.56
N PHE A 26 -4.79 -1.26 -21.11
CA PHE A 26 -5.58 -2.19 -20.30
C PHE A 26 -5.98 -3.42 -21.11
N LYS A 27 -5.52 -4.60 -20.67
CA LYS A 27 -5.91 -5.88 -21.23
C LYS A 27 -6.86 -6.62 -20.30
N PHE A 28 -7.92 -7.18 -20.87
CA PHE A 28 -8.81 -8.08 -20.15
C PHE A 28 -8.05 -9.36 -19.75
N VAL A 29 -8.20 -9.78 -18.49
CA VAL A 29 -7.52 -10.97 -17.96
C VAL A 29 -8.51 -12.05 -17.52
N SER A 30 -9.54 -11.68 -16.76
CA SER A 30 -10.50 -12.63 -16.20
C SER A 30 -11.80 -11.93 -15.79
N SER A 31 -12.85 -12.73 -15.54
CA SER A 31 -14.13 -12.27 -15.02
C SER A 31 -14.48 -12.94 -13.70
N PHE A 32 -15.11 -12.21 -12.80
CA PHE A 32 -15.59 -12.70 -11.52
C PHE A 32 -17.10 -12.51 -11.36
N GLU A 33 -17.79 -13.52 -10.85
CA GLU A 33 -19.23 -13.48 -10.57
C GLU A 33 -19.60 -12.65 -9.33
N SER A 34 -18.61 -12.13 -8.61
CA SER A 34 -18.79 -11.40 -7.36
C SER A 34 -17.81 -10.24 -7.28
N SER A 35 -18.15 -9.25 -6.46
CA SER A 35 -17.30 -8.08 -6.22
C SER A 35 -15.89 -8.50 -5.82
N CYS A 36 -14.90 -7.78 -6.32
CA CYS A 36 -13.50 -8.07 -6.07
C CYS A 36 -12.85 -6.96 -5.25
N GLN A 37 -12.00 -7.34 -4.29
CA GLN A 37 -10.97 -6.46 -3.75
C GLN A 37 -9.65 -6.82 -4.45
N ILE A 38 -8.90 -5.80 -4.86
CA ILE A 38 -7.58 -5.96 -5.46
C ILE A 38 -6.56 -5.29 -4.53
N SER A 39 -5.39 -5.92 -4.36
CA SER A 39 -4.27 -5.30 -3.69
C SER A 39 -2.97 -5.69 -4.40
N THR A 40 -2.17 -4.69 -4.76
CA THR A 40 -0.93 -4.86 -5.51
C THR A 40 0.26 -4.51 -4.62
N GLY A 41 1.23 -5.41 -4.55
CA GLY A 41 2.53 -5.18 -3.93
C GLY A 41 3.53 -4.59 -4.92
N GLY A 42 4.82 -4.77 -4.66
CA GLY A 42 5.88 -4.32 -5.57
C GLY A 42 5.83 -5.07 -6.90
N ASN A 43 5.86 -6.40 -6.83
CA ASN A 43 5.87 -7.29 -8.00
C ASN A 43 4.89 -8.47 -7.86
N HIS A 44 3.81 -8.32 -7.09
CA HIS A 44 2.77 -9.34 -6.97
C HIS A 44 1.39 -8.70 -6.80
N THR A 45 0.35 -9.44 -7.14
CA THR A 45 -1.03 -8.99 -7.06
C THR A 45 -1.85 -10.02 -6.29
N LEU A 46 -2.75 -9.54 -5.45
CA LEU A 46 -3.76 -10.31 -4.74
C LEU A 46 -5.16 -9.88 -5.18
N ILE A 47 -6.04 -10.84 -5.35
CA ILE A 47 -7.45 -10.61 -5.63
C ILE A 47 -8.29 -11.43 -4.66
N LEU A 48 -9.23 -10.77 -3.98
CA LEU A 48 -10.22 -11.42 -3.13
C LEU A 48 -11.58 -11.32 -3.82
N SER A 49 -12.17 -12.46 -4.16
CA SER A 49 -13.52 -12.55 -4.71
C SER A 49 -14.27 -13.72 -4.09
N ASN A 50 -15.49 -13.47 -3.62
CA ASN A 50 -16.33 -14.48 -2.96
C ASN A 50 -15.58 -15.30 -1.89
N ARG A 51 -14.87 -14.62 -0.98
CA ARG A 51 -14.03 -15.19 0.11
C ARG A 51 -12.85 -16.06 -0.35
N ARG A 52 -12.58 -16.11 -1.67
CA ARG A 52 -11.44 -16.81 -2.25
C ARG A 52 -10.36 -15.81 -2.61
N VAL A 53 -9.13 -16.13 -2.24
CA VAL A 53 -7.96 -15.33 -2.57
C VAL A 53 -7.24 -15.96 -3.75
N TYR A 54 -6.88 -15.12 -4.70
CA TYR A 54 -6.06 -15.44 -5.85
C TYR A 54 -4.82 -14.56 -5.84
N GLY A 55 -3.72 -15.05 -6.40
CA GLY A 55 -2.48 -14.30 -6.51
C GLY A 55 -1.68 -14.66 -7.75
N ALA A 56 -0.90 -13.69 -8.22
CA ALA A 56 0.04 -13.81 -9.32
C ALA A 56 1.25 -12.91 -9.06
N GLY A 57 2.36 -13.20 -9.72
CA GLY A 57 3.58 -12.39 -9.64
C GLY A 57 4.74 -13.07 -8.93
N LEU A 58 5.72 -12.26 -8.53
CA LEU A 58 6.89 -12.66 -7.77
C LEU A 58 6.51 -13.36 -6.47
N ASN A 59 7.26 -14.40 -6.11
CA ASN A 59 7.07 -15.21 -4.90
C ASN A 59 8.40 -15.63 -4.22
N ASP A 60 9.51 -14.96 -4.52
CA ASP A 60 10.83 -15.28 -3.94
C ASP A 60 10.90 -15.21 -2.41
N CYS A 61 10.09 -14.35 -1.79
CA CYS A 61 9.98 -14.25 -0.33
C CYS A 61 8.80 -15.07 0.22
N ASN A 62 8.18 -15.90 -0.62
CA ASN A 62 6.94 -16.62 -0.32
C ASN A 62 5.74 -15.70 -0.03
N GLN A 63 5.66 -14.53 -0.68
CA GLN A 63 4.57 -13.56 -0.50
C GLN A 63 3.20 -14.04 -0.98
N LEU A 64 3.13 -15.10 -1.80
CA LEU A 64 1.88 -15.73 -2.21
C LEU A 64 1.58 -17.02 -1.41
N GLY A 65 2.55 -17.54 -0.64
CA GLY A 65 2.40 -18.80 0.08
C GLY A 65 2.31 -20.03 -0.83
N LEU A 66 2.76 -19.92 -2.08
CA LEU A 66 2.71 -20.97 -3.10
C LEU A 66 4.11 -21.54 -3.35
N ALA A 67 4.18 -22.72 -3.99
CA ALA A 67 5.45 -23.27 -4.47
C ALA A 67 5.91 -22.54 -5.74
N GLY A 68 7.21 -22.27 -5.84
CA GLY A 68 7.82 -21.60 -6.99
C GLY A 68 8.17 -20.13 -6.75
N HIS A 69 9.07 -19.60 -7.57
CA HIS A 69 9.67 -18.26 -7.45
C HIS A 69 8.83 -17.15 -8.10
N SER A 70 8.03 -17.49 -9.10
CA SER A 70 7.09 -16.58 -9.76
C SER A 70 5.86 -17.37 -10.20
N ILE A 71 4.69 -16.77 -10.04
CA ILE A 71 3.38 -17.38 -10.31
C ILE A 71 2.79 -16.68 -11.52
N SER A 72 2.87 -17.32 -12.68
CA SER A 72 2.51 -16.71 -13.97
C SER A 72 1.01 -16.56 -14.18
N THR A 73 0.22 -17.49 -13.66
CA THR A 73 -1.23 -17.49 -13.75
C THR A 73 -1.87 -17.04 -12.45
N LEU A 74 -2.98 -16.31 -12.54
CA LEU A 74 -3.80 -15.98 -11.37
C LEU A 74 -4.27 -17.27 -10.66
N THR A 75 -3.59 -17.62 -9.58
CA THR A 75 -3.70 -18.92 -8.92
C THR A 75 -4.40 -18.77 -7.58
N LYS A 76 -5.31 -19.68 -7.26
CA LYS A 76 -6.02 -19.67 -5.97
C LYS A 76 -5.10 -20.07 -4.82
N LEU A 77 -5.15 -19.34 -3.71
CA LEU A 77 -4.34 -19.60 -2.51
C LEU A 77 -5.08 -20.58 -1.58
N ASP A 78 -5.14 -21.85 -1.96
CA ASP A 78 -5.90 -22.88 -1.21
C ASP A 78 -5.32 -23.18 0.19
N TRP A 79 -4.04 -22.88 0.40
CA TRP A 79 -3.37 -23.03 1.70
C TRP A 79 -4.06 -22.25 2.83
N LEU A 80 -4.72 -21.13 2.53
CA LEU A 80 -5.45 -20.33 3.51
C LEU A 80 -6.58 -21.14 4.16
N SER A 81 -7.41 -21.79 3.34
CA SER A 81 -8.51 -22.64 3.83
C SER A 81 -8.01 -23.93 4.47
N SER A 82 -6.88 -24.46 4.03
CA SER A 82 -6.28 -25.65 4.64
C SER A 82 -5.74 -25.37 6.04
N LEU A 83 -5.14 -24.19 6.25
CA LEU A 83 -4.54 -23.80 7.52
C LEU A 83 -5.55 -23.18 8.49
N TYR A 84 -6.54 -22.44 7.98
CA TYR A 84 -7.60 -21.80 8.76
C TYR A 84 -8.99 -22.23 8.29
N PRO A 85 -9.37 -23.51 8.45
CA PRO A 85 -10.62 -24.06 7.91
C PRO A 85 -11.89 -23.44 8.54
N ASN A 86 -11.77 -22.86 9.73
CA ASN A 86 -12.88 -22.23 10.46
C ASN A 86 -12.97 -20.72 10.27
N HIS A 87 -12.13 -20.15 9.40
CA HIS A 87 -12.11 -18.73 9.07
C HIS A 87 -12.32 -18.51 7.58
N GLN A 88 -12.79 -17.31 7.23
CA GLN A 88 -12.91 -16.86 5.86
C GLN A 88 -12.11 -15.58 5.67
N THR A 89 -11.40 -15.46 4.56
CA THR A 89 -10.70 -14.21 4.22
C THR A 89 -11.71 -13.15 3.83
N THR A 90 -11.65 -12.00 4.51
CA THR A 90 -12.60 -10.91 4.28
C THR A 90 -11.95 -9.63 3.83
N ARG A 91 -10.64 -9.45 4.08
CA ARG A 91 -9.83 -8.39 3.47
C ARG A 91 -8.44 -8.89 3.12
N ILE A 92 -7.89 -8.30 2.07
CA ILE A 92 -6.50 -8.50 1.65
C ILE A 92 -5.72 -7.18 1.68
N LEU A 93 -4.41 -7.29 1.87
CA LEU A 93 -3.48 -6.17 1.70
C LEU A 93 -2.14 -6.70 1.20
N ALA A 94 -1.53 -6.01 0.25
CA ALA A 94 -0.20 -6.26 -0.25
C ALA A 94 0.70 -5.05 0.04
N SER A 95 1.94 -5.34 0.44
CA SER A 95 3.05 -4.42 0.59
C SER A 95 4.13 -4.77 -0.44
N TRP A 96 5.33 -4.19 -0.39
CA TRP A 96 6.35 -4.41 -1.44
C TRP A 96 6.61 -5.91 -1.74
N SER A 97 6.85 -6.69 -0.69
CA SER A 97 7.11 -8.15 -0.77
C SER A 97 6.38 -8.93 0.34
N THR A 98 5.30 -8.40 0.89
CA THR A 98 4.57 -9.02 2.01
C THR A 98 3.07 -8.94 1.75
N SER A 99 2.37 -10.04 1.99
CA SER A 99 0.91 -10.15 1.87
C SER A 99 0.28 -10.32 3.24
N PHE A 100 -0.91 -9.74 3.42
CA PHE A 100 -1.69 -9.80 4.64
C PHE A 100 -3.11 -10.25 4.33
N PHE A 101 -3.64 -11.09 5.21
CA PHE A 101 -4.99 -11.64 5.09
C PHE A 101 -5.73 -11.43 6.41
N PHE A 102 -6.84 -10.70 6.35
CA PHE A 102 -7.76 -10.56 7.47
C PHE A 102 -8.80 -11.68 7.40
N LEU A 103 -8.86 -12.47 8.46
CA LEU A 103 -9.63 -13.69 8.56
C LEU A 103 -10.71 -13.51 9.64
N GLU A 104 -11.97 -13.72 9.26
CA GLU A 104 -13.09 -13.65 10.20
C GLU A 104 -13.75 -15.01 10.36
N SER A 105 -14.32 -15.25 11.52
CA SER A 105 -15.08 -16.46 11.84
C SER A 105 -16.33 -16.06 12.62
N ASN A 106 -17.38 -16.85 12.50
CA ASN A 106 -18.60 -16.66 13.29
C ASN A 106 -18.44 -17.19 14.73
N THR A 107 -17.46 -18.07 14.96
CA THR A 107 -17.28 -18.78 16.24
C THR A 107 -15.93 -18.52 16.90
N LEU A 108 -14.94 -18.05 16.13
CA LEU A 108 -13.58 -17.78 16.60
C LEU A 108 -13.24 -16.30 16.49
N PRO A 109 -12.29 -15.79 17.31
CA PRO A 109 -11.79 -14.44 17.15
C PRO A 109 -11.21 -14.18 15.74
N PRO A 110 -11.35 -12.95 15.22
CA PRO A 110 -10.73 -12.56 13.96
C PRO A 110 -9.20 -12.56 14.06
N LEU A 111 -8.54 -12.85 12.95
CA LEU A 111 -7.08 -12.92 12.84
C LEU A 111 -6.59 -12.03 11.71
N LEU A 112 -5.40 -11.45 11.89
CA LEU A 112 -4.61 -10.88 10.80
C LEU A 112 -3.34 -11.70 10.68
N ILE A 113 -3.09 -12.28 9.52
CA ILE A 113 -1.88 -13.07 9.25
C ILE A 113 -1.06 -12.43 8.13
N SER A 114 0.23 -12.77 8.06
CA SER A 114 1.12 -12.31 7.00
C SER A 114 2.06 -13.40 6.48
N VAL A 115 2.44 -13.27 5.21
CA VAL A 115 3.44 -14.09 4.51
C VAL A 115 4.30 -13.19 3.62
N GLY A 116 5.48 -13.64 3.22
CA GLY A 116 6.42 -12.84 2.45
C GLY A 116 7.67 -12.44 3.25
N ASP A 117 8.29 -11.34 2.82
CA ASP A 117 9.54 -10.82 3.39
C ASP A 117 9.37 -10.39 4.85
N SER A 118 10.25 -10.86 5.74
CA SER A 118 10.36 -10.41 7.14
C SER A 118 11.27 -9.19 7.32
N GLY A 119 12.00 -8.81 6.27
CA GLY A 119 12.86 -7.63 6.25
C GLY A 119 12.13 -6.38 6.77
N PHE A 120 12.85 -5.56 7.52
CA PHE A 120 12.31 -4.34 8.15
C PHE A 120 11.09 -4.59 9.05
N GLY A 121 10.86 -5.82 9.52
CA GLY A 121 9.74 -6.15 10.38
C GLY A 121 8.37 -6.10 9.70
N CYS A 122 8.30 -6.10 8.36
CA CYS A 122 7.06 -5.88 7.62
C CYS A 122 5.98 -6.92 7.94
N ARG A 123 6.36 -8.16 8.27
CA ARG A 123 5.41 -9.21 8.67
C ARG A 123 4.62 -8.87 9.94
N GLY A 124 5.13 -8.02 10.83
CA GLY A 124 4.45 -7.66 12.08
C GLY A 124 4.38 -8.79 13.11
N VAL A 125 5.13 -9.86 12.90
CA VAL A 125 5.32 -10.94 13.87
C VAL A 125 6.75 -10.78 14.36
N ALA A 126 6.96 -10.74 15.68
CA ALA A 126 8.32 -10.77 16.21
C ALA A 126 9.00 -12.01 15.62
N ASP A 127 10.16 -11.85 14.97
CA ASP A 127 11.00 -12.96 14.49
C ASP A 127 11.57 -13.70 15.73
N VAL A 128 10.68 -14.36 16.47
CA VAL A 128 11.03 -15.56 17.21
C VAL A 128 11.34 -16.57 16.10
N ALA A 129 12.37 -17.39 16.28
CA ALA A 129 12.70 -18.51 15.40
C ALA A 129 11.58 -19.57 15.35
N SER A 130 10.34 -19.15 15.11
CA SER A 130 9.16 -19.97 15.00
C SER A 130 9.19 -20.61 13.63
N THR A 131 9.36 -21.91 13.67
CA THR A 131 9.29 -22.87 12.57
C THR A 131 7.92 -22.92 11.87
N HIS A 132 7.06 -21.93 12.10
CA HIS A 132 5.71 -21.86 11.55
C HIS A 132 5.58 -20.54 10.79
N PRO A 133 5.80 -20.55 9.45
CA PRO A 133 5.22 -19.51 8.61
C PRO A 133 3.73 -19.41 8.98
N HIS A 134 3.15 -18.20 8.96
CA HIS A 134 1.73 -17.92 9.27
C HIS A 134 1.32 -17.64 10.74
N SER A 135 2.20 -17.34 11.69
CA SER A 135 1.73 -16.89 13.03
C SER A 135 0.85 -15.62 12.94
N PRO A 136 -0.29 -15.56 13.66
CA PRO A 136 -1.13 -14.35 13.71
C PRO A 136 -0.38 -13.14 14.27
N ILE A 137 -0.64 -11.98 13.68
CA ILE A 137 -0.13 -10.68 14.13
C ILE A 137 -0.86 -10.31 15.43
N ASN A 138 -0.10 -9.91 16.45
CA ASN A 138 -0.64 -9.55 17.75
C ASN A 138 -1.32 -8.16 17.69
N LEU A 139 -2.64 -8.16 17.49
CA LEU A 139 -3.52 -6.99 17.51
C LEU A 139 -4.78 -7.31 18.35
N PRO A 140 -5.41 -6.31 19.00
CA PRO A 140 -6.57 -6.52 19.87
C PRO A 140 -7.89 -6.71 19.08
N LEU A 141 -7.89 -7.54 18.03
CA LEU A 141 -8.99 -7.67 17.07
C LEU A 141 -10.30 -8.20 17.68
N HIS A 142 -10.24 -8.92 18.81
CA HIS A 142 -11.42 -9.48 19.48
C HIS A 142 -12.40 -8.41 20.01
N ASN A 143 -11.89 -7.22 20.37
CA ASN A 143 -12.69 -6.12 20.93
C ASN A 143 -12.73 -4.89 20.02
N HIS A 144 -12.30 -5.03 18.77
CA HIS A 144 -12.19 -3.92 17.83
C HIS A 144 -12.76 -4.27 16.45
N ALA A 145 -13.45 -3.30 15.85
CA ALA A 145 -13.75 -3.33 14.43
C ALA A 145 -12.55 -2.84 13.61
N LEU A 146 -12.19 -3.58 12.56
CA LEU A 146 -11.22 -3.12 11.56
C LEU A 146 -11.85 -2.04 10.68
N ILE A 147 -11.37 -0.80 10.81
CA ILE A 147 -11.83 0.33 9.99
C ILE A 147 -11.10 0.37 8.67
N HIS A 148 -9.76 0.33 8.70
CA HIS A 148 -8.94 0.36 7.51
C HIS A 148 -7.57 -0.27 7.74
N ALA A 149 -6.98 -0.82 6.68
CA ALA A 149 -5.58 -1.22 6.67
C ALA A 149 -4.94 -0.75 5.37
N ASN A 150 -3.72 -0.21 5.45
CA ASN A 150 -2.99 0.25 4.29
C ASN A 150 -1.49 -0.03 4.42
N SER A 151 -0.88 -0.37 3.29
CA SER A 151 0.55 -0.47 3.10
C SER A 151 0.85 -0.17 1.64
N SER A 152 2.04 0.35 1.39
CA SER A 152 2.52 0.67 0.05
C SER A 152 3.92 0.10 -0.15
N PHE A 153 4.86 0.47 0.73
CA PHE A 153 6.24 0.01 0.61
C PHE A 153 6.67 -0.97 1.71
N ARG A 154 7.00 -0.47 2.91
CA ARG A 154 7.58 -1.28 4.00
C ARG A 154 7.05 -0.91 5.37
N HIS A 155 5.98 -0.13 5.43
CA HIS A 155 5.30 0.15 6.68
C HIS A 155 3.81 -0.07 6.50
N ILE A 156 3.18 -0.53 7.58
CA ILE A 156 1.79 -0.94 7.59
C ILE A 156 1.08 -0.09 8.63
N ILE A 157 -0.11 0.38 8.28
CA ILE A 157 -1.02 1.08 9.18
C ILE A 157 -2.32 0.29 9.25
N VAL A 158 -2.80 0.05 10.46
CA VAL A 158 -4.10 -0.56 10.75
C VAL A 158 -4.87 0.37 11.69
N ILE A 159 -6.10 0.70 11.31
CA ILE A 159 -7.02 1.51 12.10
C ILE A 159 -8.09 0.58 12.68
N LEU A 160 -8.14 0.54 14.00
CA LEU A 160 -9.09 -0.24 14.77
C LEU A 160 -10.01 0.70 15.55
N ARG A 161 -11.31 0.41 15.61
CA ARG A 161 -12.24 1.10 16.49
C ARG A 161 -12.67 0.17 17.61
N HIS A 162 -12.43 0.56 18.84
CA HIS A 162 -12.85 -0.21 20.00
C HIS A 162 -14.38 -0.26 20.06
N LEU A 163 -14.95 -1.45 20.24
CA LEU A 163 -16.40 -1.66 20.11
C LEU A 163 -17.24 -0.98 21.19
N HIS A 164 -16.70 -0.84 22.41
CA HIS A 164 -17.42 -0.25 23.55
C HIS A 164 -17.18 1.26 23.71
N THR A 165 -15.91 1.67 23.81
CA THR A 165 -15.52 3.07 24.03
C THR A 165 -15.62 3.95 22.78
N ASN A 166 -15.76 3.34 21.59
CA ASN A 166 -15.69 4.00 20.28
C ASN A 166 -14.37 4.73 19.99
N THR A 167 -13.32 4.45 20.74
CA THR A 167 -11.98 5.01 20.51
C THR A 167 -11.36 4.43 19.25
N TYR A 168 -10.79 5.29 18.41
CA TYR A 168 -10.02 4.91 17.25
C TYR A 168 -8.55 4.75 17.63
N ASN A 169 -7.97 3.61 17.30
CA ASN A 169 -6.60 3.23 17.59
C ASN A 169 -5.88 2.94 16.28
N VAL A 170 -4.83 3.70 16.02
CA VAL A 170 -3.98 3.53 14.85
C VAL A 170 -2.76 2.74 15.28
N PHE A 171 -2.65 1.52 14.78
CA PHE A 171 -1.48 0.67 14.95
C PHE A 171 -0.59 0.75 13.71
N GLY A 172 0.71 0.58 13.89
CA GLY A 172 1.61 0.40 12.76
C GLY A 172 2.92 -0.27 13.11
N TRP A 173 3.55 -0.83 12.07
CA TRP A 173 4.81 -1.55 12.15
C TRP A 173 5.51 -1.54 10.79
N GLY A 174 6.74 -2.06 10.73
CA GLY A 174 7.61 -2.00 9.57
C GLY A 174 8.65 -0.87 9.67
N ALA A 175 9.14 -0.40 8.53
CA ALA A 175 10.13 0.68 8.43
C ALA A 175 9.67 1.97 9.11
N SER A 176 10.50 2.54 9.99
CA SER A 176 10.18 3.74 10.79
C SER A 176 11.23 4.85 10.74
N ARG A 177 12.36 4.66 10.04
CA ARG A 177 13.53 5.55 10.11
C ARG A 177 13.23 7.02 9.86
N LYS A 178 12.24 7.34 9.04
CA LYS A 178 11.85 8.70 8.68
C LYS A 178 10.69 9.25 9.49
N GLY A 179 10.20 8.50 10.48
CA GLY A 179 9.05 8.85 11.29
C GLY A 179 7.70 8.50 10.64
N GLN A 180 7.66 7.67 9.59
CA GLN A 180 6.42 7.27 8.91
C GLN A 180 5.46 6.45 9.79
N LEU A 181 5.99 5.85 10.86
CA LEU A 181 5.24 5.15 11.91
C LEU A 181 5.16 5.95 13.22
N SER A 182 5.75 7.15 13.23
CA SER A 182 5.39 8.32 14.02
C SER A 182 6.58 9.24 14.29
N PRO A 183 6.40 10.54 14.64
CA PRO A 183 7.50 11.36 15.14
C PRO A 183 8.28 10.70 16.28
N ALA A 184 7.58 10.04 17.21
CA ALA A 184 8.20 9.33 18.34
C ALA A 184 9.03 8.10 17.93
N ASN A 185 8.79 7.57 16.73
CA ASN A 185 9.53 6.46 16.15
C ASN A 185 10.57 6.90 15.10
N SER A 186 10.75 8.21 14.89
CA SER A 186 11.79 8.73 14.00
C SER A 186 13.18 8.28 14.46
N GLY A 187 14.06 7.96 13.52
CA GLY A 187 15.41 7.45 13.79
C GLY A 187 15.49 5.94 14.11
N LYS A 188 14.40 5.30 14.57
CA LYS A 188 14.36 3.84 14.71
C LYS A 188 14.36 3.19 13.32
N PRO A 189 15.17 2.17 13.03
CA PRO A 189 15.20 1.56 11.69
C PRO A 189 13.82 1.01 11.27
N PHE A 190 13.21 0.22 12.15
CA PHE A 190 11.91 -0.39 11.96
C PHE A 190 11.29 -0.84 13.30
N LEU A 191 10.01 -1.20 13.28
CA LEU A 191 9.26 -1.87 14.35
C LEU A 191 8.84 -3.26 13.85
N SER A 192 9.24 -4.33 14.55
CA SER A 192 8.96 -5.72 14.14
C SER A 192 7.55 -6.22 14.47
N THR A 193 6.83 -5.50 15.33
CA THR A 193 5.47 -5.82 15.77
C THR A 193 4.59 -4.57 15.75
N PRO A 194 3.25 -4.72 15.71
CA PRO A 194 2.33 -3.59 15.81
C PRO A 194 2.56 -2.77 17.08
N HIS A 195 2.73 -1.46 16.91
CA HIS A 195 2.76 -0.49 17.99
C HIS A 195 1.56 0.45 17.88
N LEU A 196 0.99 0.84 19.01
CA LEU A 196 -0.03 1.89 19.05
C LEU A 196 0.64 3.24 18.76
N LEU A 197 0.18 3.91 17.71
CA LEU A 197 0.74 5.19 17.23
C LEU A 197 -0.13 6.38 17.63
N LEU A 198 -1.45 6.21 17.59
CA LEU A 198 -2.44 7.21 17.94
C LEU A 198 -3.65 6.52 18.59
N SER A 199 -4.17 7.13 19.66
CA SER A 199 -5.46 6.78 20.26
C SER A 199 -6.28 8.06 20.42
N THR A 200 -7.51 8.09 19.91
CA THR A 200 -8.34 9.29 19.92
C THR A 200 -9.83 8.95 19.85
N GLN A 201 -10.67 9.86 20.34
CA GLN A 201 -12.13 9.79 20.15
C GLN A 201 -12.59 10.42 18.83
N THR A 202 -11.76 11.26 18.20
CA THR A 202 -12.04 11.77 16.86
C THR A 202 -12.05 10.60 15.87
N PRO A 203 -13.10 10.42 15.06
CA PRO A 203 -13.13 9.38 14.05
C PRO A 203 -11.93 9.46 13.09
N ILE A 204 -11.30 8.32 12.83
CA ILE A 204 -10.30 8.15 11.77
C ILE A 204 -10.89 7.21 10.72
N PHE A 205 -11.01 7.69 9.49
CA PHE A 205 -11.72 6.99 8.41
C PHE A 205 -10.80 6.08 7.60
N SER A 206 -9.58 6.54 7.31
CA SER A 206 -8.65 5.81 6.43
C SER A 206 -7.20 6.24 6.64
N ALA A 207 -6.29 5.48 6.05
CA ALA A 207 -4.87 5.78 5.97
C ALA A 207 -4.36 5.54 4.55
N ARG A 208 -3.40 6.36 4.12
CA ARG A 208 -2.60 6.15 2.91
C ARG A 208 -1.13 6.26 3.28
N THR A 209 -0.34 5.33 2.75
CA THR A 209 1.09 5.23 3.02
C THR A 209 1.87 5.48 1.74
N GLY A 210 2.89 6.31 1.79
CA GLY A 210 3.90 6.42 0.73
C GLY A 210 5.12 5.57 1.04
N ARG A 211 6.31 5.94 0.55
CA ARG A 211 7.55 5.25 0.92
C ARG A 211 7.96 5.54 2.36
N GLU A 212 7.94 6.81 2.72
CA GLU A 212 8.54 7.36 3.94
C GLU A 212 7.59 8.33 4.66
N HIS A 213 6.29 8.30 4.34
CA HIS A 213 5.29 9.13 4.98
C HIS A 213 3.93 8.41 5.06
N THR A 214 3.10 8.85 6.01
CA THR A 214 1.74 8.36 6.24
C THR A 214 0.80 9.54 6.34
N ILE A 215 -0.37 9.44 5.69
CA ILE A 215 -1.47 10.39 5.81
C ILE A 215 -2.70 9.66 6.37
N LEU A 216 -3.23 10.14 7.49
CA LEU A 216 -4.48 9.69 8.09
C LEU A 216 -5.58 10.70 7.78
N HIS A 217 -6.78 10.23 7.46
CA HIS A 217 -7.96 11.06 7.32
C HIS A 217 -8.81 10.95 8.59
N SER A 218 -8.82 12.00 9.40
CA SER A 218 -9.66 12.14 10.57
C SER A 218 -10.88 13.02 10.27
N ALA A 219 -11.86 13.01 11.17
CA ALA A 219 -12.99 13.95 11.12
C ALA A 219 -12.56 15.42 11.22
N ASP A 220 -11.40 15.70 11.83
CA ASP A 220 -10.86 17.05 11.98
C ASP A 220 -9.92 17.46 10.83
N GLY A 221 -9.65 16.56 9.87
CA GLY A 221 -8.81 16.84 8.69
C GLY A 221 -7.76 15.75 8.42
N LEU A 222 -6.68 16.14 7.75
CA LEU A 222 -5.57 15.23 7.43
C LEU A 222 -4.45 15.33 8.46
N ILE A 223 -3.96 14.18 8.91
CA ILE A 223 -2.82 14.08 9.84
C ILE A 223 -1.66 13.40 9.13
N GLY A 224 -0.53 14.08 8.99
CA GLY A 224 0.65 13.61 8.29
C GLY A 224 1.84 13.29 9.21
N TRP A 225 2.56 12.21 8.91
CA TRP A 225 3.71 11.73 9.69
C TRP A 225 4.81 11.30 8.72
N GLY A 226 6.08 11.49 9.08
CA GLY A 226 7.23 10.97 8.32
C GLY A 226 8.09 12.03 7.63
N SER A 227 8.76 11.62 6.56
CA SER A 227 9.60 12.49 5.74
C SER A 227 8.77 13.58 5.10
N ASN A 228 9.32 14.78 4.96
CA ASN A 228 8.77 15.86 4.13
C ASN A 228 9.78 16.42 3.11
N THR A 229 10.81 15.65 2.75
CA THR A 229 11.93 16.15 1.92
C THR A 229 11.53 16.60 0.51
N HIS A 230 10.37 16.20 0.00
CA HIS A 230 9.85 16.58 -1.32
C HIS A 230 8.52 17.36 -1.24
N GLY A 231 8.11 17.77 -0.03
CA GLY A 231 6.83 18.44 0.20
C GLY A 231 5.63 17.50 0.37
N GLN A 232 5.83 16.18 0.48
CA GLN A 232 4.74 15.21 0.61
C GLN A 232 3.78 15.40 1.80
N LEU A 233 4.22 16.13 2.84
CA LEU A 233 3.41 16.48 4.01
C LEU A 233 3.03 17.97 4.04
N SER A 234 3.53 18.77 3.11
CA SER A 234 3.20 20.20 2.97
C SER A 234 1.84 20.37 2.32
N LEU A 235 0.82 19.85 2.99
CA LEU A 235 -0.58 19.89 2.60
C LEU A 235 -1.18 21.25 3.00
N GLY A 236 -1.99 21.83 2.11
CA GLY A 236 -2.77 23.02 2.42
C GLY A 236 -3.89 22.74 3.44
N ALA A 237 -4.57 23.80 3.87
CA ALA A 237 -5.79 23.65 4.66
C ALA A 237 -6.95 23.24 3.73
N PHE A 238 -7.51 22.06 3.94
CA PHE A 238 -8.66 21.56 3.18
C PHE A 238 -9.92 21.68 4.02
N THR A 239 -10.97 22.31 3.47
CA THR A 239 -12.29 22.39 4.11
C THR A 239 -13.05 21.08 4.06
N ARG A 240 -12.88 20.28 2.99
CA ARG A 240 -13.48 18.95 2.85
C ARG A 240 -12.66 18.06 1.91
N VAL A 241 -12.11 16.96 2.45
CA VAL A 241 -11.42 15.94 1.68
C VAL A 241 -12.44 14.93 1.13
N LEU A 242 -12.53 14.82 -0.19
CA LEU A 242 -13.37 13.82 -0.87
C LEU A 242 -12.60 12.51 -1.07
N ASP A 243 -11.35 12.59 -1.50
CA ASP A 243 -10.44 11.45 -1.60
C ASP A 243 -8.98 11.91 -1.49
N TYR A 244 -8.07 10.97 -1.26
CA TYR A 244 -6.64 11.22 -1.21
C TYR A 244 -5.83 9.94 -1.44
N GLY A 245 -4.62 10.13 -1.97
CA GLY A 245 -3.69 9.07 -2.28
C GLY A 245 -2.25 9.47 -1.98
N CYS A 246 -1.42 8.47 -1.70
CA CYS A 246 0.01 8.64 -1.54
C CYS A 246 0.73 7.92 -2.68
N THR A 247 1.70 8.60 -3.28
CA THR A 247 2.68 8.01 -4.17
C THR A 247 3.96 7.69 -3.38
N TRP A 248 5.02 7.29 -4.08
CA TRP A 248 6.31 7.04 -3.44
C TRP A 248 6.84 8.27 -2.67
N ARG A 249 6.68 9.48 -3.22
CA ARG A 249 7.28 10.73 -2.69
C ARG A 249 6.33 11.94 -2.66
N GLY A 250 5.04 11.74 -2.85
CA GLY A 250 4.06 12.83 -2.86
C GLY A 250 2.69 12.38 -2.38
N THR A 251 1.88 13.35 -1.99
CA THR A 251 0.48 13.15 -1.60
C THR A 251 -0.40 13.91 -2.60
N VAL A 252 -1.50 13.29 -3.00
CA VAL A 252 -2.54 13.90 -3.83
C VAL A 252 -3.82 13.94 -3.01
N VAL A 253 -4.48 15.09 -3.00
CA VAL A 253 -5.76 15.28 -2.31
C VAL A 253 -6.78 15.79 -3.32
N TYR A 254 -7.97 15.21 -3.28
CA TYR A 254 -9.13 15.64 -4.04
C TYR A 254 -10.14 16.25 -3.07
N ASP A 255 -10.37 17.56 -3.18
CA ASP A 255 -11.28 18.32 -2.33
C ASP A 255 -12.54 18.75 -3.11
N ALA A 256 -13.60 19.08 -2.37
CA ALA A 256 -14.71 19.80 -2.95
C ALA A 256 -14.31 21.28 -3.04
N LEU A 257 -14.15 21.83 -4.25
CA LEU A 257 -13.84 23.25 -4.42
C LEU A 257 -14.80 24.14 -3.59
N PRO A 258 -14.30 25.24 -2.99
CA PRO A 258 -15.17 26.17 -2.26
C PRO A 258 -16.26 26.74 -3.18
N GLN A 259 -17.50 26.73 -2.70
CA GLN A 259 -18.67 27.32 -3.38
C GLN A 259 -18.63 28.86 -3.42
N THR A 260 -17.58 29.45 -3.96
CA THR A 260 -17.55 30.90 -4.23
C THR A 260 -16.88 31.19 -5.56
N LEU A 261 -17.63 31.01 -6.64
CA LEU A 261 -17.47 31.82 -7.84
C LEU A 261 -18.74 32.66 -7.99
N PRO A 262 -18.69 34.01 -7.89
CA PRO A 262 -19.84 34.84 -8.20
C PRO A 262 -20.04 34.87 -9.72
N PHE A 263 -21.17 34.28 -10.16
CA PHE A 263 -21.94 34.53 -11.39
C PHE A 263 -21.34 34.28 -12.81
N SER A 264 -22.02 33.34 -13.49
CA SER A 264 -22.43 33.21 -14.92
C SER A 264 -21.44 33.18 -16.09
N LEU A 265 -21.37 32.00 -16.75
CA LEU A 265 -21.89 31.66 -18.10
C LEU A 265 -21.90 30.11 -18.20
N PRO A 266 -22.70 29.46 -19.07
CA PRO A 266 -22.67 28.01 -19.22
C PRO A 266 -21.35 27.62 -19.90
N GLN A 267 -20.37 27.21 -19.09
CA GLN A 267 -19.12 26.63 -19.54
C GLN A 267 -19.27 25.10 -19.63
N PRO A 268 -18.53 24.44 -20.54
CA PRO A 268 -18.47 22.97 -20.62
C PRO A 268 -18.08 22.37 -19.25
N PRO A 269 -18.37 21.07 -19.00
CA PRO A 269 -18.15 20.44 -17.69
C PRO A 269 -16.75 20.78 -17.16
N PRO A 270 -16.63 21.12 -15.86
CA PRO A 270 -15.45 21.77 -15.32
C PRO A 270 -14.20 20.93 -15.58
N SER A 271 -13.18 21.58 -16.14
CA SER A 271 -11.84 21.03 -16.28
C SER A 271 -11.30 20.63 -14.90
N LEU A 272 -10.92 19.36 -14.77
CA LEU A 272 -10.41 18.73 -13.56
C LEU A 272 -9.10 19.41 -13.10
N ASN A 273 -9.04 19.83 -11.83
CA ASN A 273 -7.81 20.31 -11.21
C ASN A 273 -7.31 19.28 -10.19
N TRP A 274 -6.17 18.67 -10.49
CA TRP A 274 -5.41 17.83 -9.57
C TRP A 274 -4.33 18.70 -8.90
N GLN A 275 -4.18 18.63 -7.58
CA GLN A 275 -3.05 19.23 -6.88
C GLN A 275 -2.09 18.13 -6.43
N LEU A 276 -0.91 18.09 -7.07
CA LEU A 276 0.19 17.23 -6.66
C LEU A 276 1.09 18.03 -5.71
N ALA A 277 1.21 17.61 -4.46
CA ALA A 277 2.24 18.10 -3.56
C ALA A 277 3.57 17.39 -3.86
N ALA A 278 4.25 17.82 -4.93
CA ALA A 278 5.63 17.43 -5.23
C ALA A 278 6.37 18.66 -5.79
N ASN A 279 7.39 19.15 -5.07
CA ASN A 279 8.29 20.14 -5.64
C ASN A 279 9.09 19.49 -6.78
N THR A 280 8.82 19.88 -8.02
CA THR A 280 9.69 19.55 -9.16
C THR A 280 11.05 20.23 -8.96
N PRO A 281 12.17 19.49 -8.96
CA PRO A 281 13.49 20.12 -9.05
C PRO A 281 13.58 20.87 -10.39
N SER A 282 14.03 22.12 -10.37
CA SER A 282 14.37 22.84 -11.59
C SER A 282 15.44 22.08 -12.36
N SER A 283 15.16 21.77 -13.63
CA SER A 283 16.10 21.15 -14.55
C SER A 283 17.36 22.01 -14.73
N PRO A 284 18.57 21.43 -14.73
CA PRO A 284 19.78 22.18 -15.09
C PRO A 284 19.80 22.49 -16.60
N PRO A 285 20.45 23.57 -17.04
CA PRO A 285 20.43 24.00 -18.43
C PRO A 285 21.13 22.99 -19.35
N GLN A 286 20.52 22.79 -20.52
CA GLN A 286 21.08 22.06 -21.65
C GLN A 286 22.39 22.69 -22.10
N THR A 287 23.44 21.87 -22.26
CA THR A 287 24.59 22.20 -23.09
C THR A 287 24.62 21.26 -24.30
N THR A 288 24.45 21.82 -25.48
CA THR A 288 24.66 21.18 -26.79
C THR A 288 26.10 21.43 -27.28
N PRO A 289 26.58 20.68 -28.29
CA PRO A 289 27.94 20.15 -28.29
C PRO A 289 28.93 20.93 -29.17
N SER A 290 30.22 20.78 -28.87
CA SER A 290 31.30 21.09 -29.81
C SER A 290 32.45 20.09 -29.65
N GLY A 291 32.63 19.21 -30.63
CA GLY A 291 33.97 18.71 -30.98
C GLY A 291 34.61 19.65 -32.02
N PRO A 292 35.75 19.31 -32.65
CA PRO A 292 36.67 18.19 -32.37
C PRO A 292 38.16 18.66 -32.26
N SER A 293 39.08 17.78 -31.82
CA SER A 293 40.30 17.42 -32.56
C SER A 293 41.39 16.77 -31.70
N ALA A 294 41.86 15.62 -32.19
CA ALA A 294 43.25 15.16 -32.31
C ALA A 294 44.15 14.97 -31.08
N GLY A 295 44.78 13.79 -31.00
CA GLY A 295 46.04 13.60 -30.29
C GLY A 295 46.34 12.16 -29.86
N MET A 296 46.99 11.41 -30.73
CA MET A 296 47.69 10.14 -30.46
C MET A 296 48.46 10.13 -29.12
N ASN A 297 48.46 9.03 -28.37
CA ASN A 297 49.59 8.08 -28.39
C ASN A 297 49.42 6.87 -27.46
N THR A 298 49.98 5.79 -27.97
CA THR A 298 50.30 4.48 -27.41
C THR A 298 51.01 4.52 -26.05
N ALA A 299 50.77 3.53 -25.18
CA ALA A 299 51.79 2.58 -24.72
C ALA A 299 51.26 1.60 -23.66
N THR A 300 51.71 0.37 -23.81
CA THR A 300 51.61 -0.85 -23.00
C THR A 300 52.35 -0.78 -21.65
N SER A 301 52.17 -1.84 -20.85
CA SER A 301 52.86 -2.28 -19.60
C SER A 301 52.20 -1.78 -18.30
N ALA A 302 51.91 -2.61 -17.31
CA ALA A 302 52.18 -4.03 -17.04
C ALA A 302 51.03 -4.63 -16.22
#